data_AF-A0A5J4NLD1-F1
#
_entry.id   AF-A0A5J4NLD1-F1
#
_cell.length_a   1.000
_cell.length_b   1.000
_cell.length_c   1.000
_cell.angle_alpha   90.00
_cell.angle_beta   90.00
_cell.angle_gamma   90.00
#
_symmetry.space_group_name_H-M   'P 1'
#
loop_
_entity.id
_entity.type
_entity.pdbx_description
1 polymer ?
#
loop_
_entity_poly.entity_id
_entity_poly.type
_entity_poly.pdbx_seq_one_letter_code
_entity_poly.pdbx_strand_id
1 'polypeptide(L)'
;MFRSLVICGSFIALIFCLTTVEAGLFGIRMKYDSDDIPYVEFDGQRYICDRDELVKYTNAVGCEVNIYIRKPTPEEKAKRGGSVNGSVLCPPSW
;
A
#
# COMPACT_ATOMS: atom_id res chain seq x y z
N MET A 1 12.58 -48.09 27.69
CA MET A 1 13.36 -47.65 28.88
C MET A 1 13.10 -46.18 29.10
N PHE A 2 12.57 -45.87 30.28
CA PHE A 2 12.48 -44.61 31.04
C PHE A 2 12.95 -43.28 30.37
N ARG A 3 12.29 -42.13 30.54
CA ARG A 3 11.33 -41.71 31.57
C ARG A 3 10.56 -40.47 31.10
N SER A 4 9.24 -40.55 31.19
CA SER A 4 8.36 -39.39 31.31
C SER A 4 8.81 -38.54 32.50
N LEU A 5 9.07 -37.26 32.25
CA LEU A 5 9.15 -36.23 33.29
C LEU A 5 7.88 -35.38 33.16
N VAL A 6 6.88 -35.70 33.98
CA VAL A 6 5.69 -34.87 34.16
C VAL A 6 6.11 -33.65 34.96
N ILE A 7 6.38 -32.55 34.27
CA ILE A 7 6.51 -31.24 34.90
C ILE A 7 5.09 -30.70 35.05
N CYS A 8 4.54 -30.92 36.24
CA CYS A 8 3.32 -30.28 36.71
C CYS A 8 3.66 -28.82 37.02
N GLY A 9 3.04 -27.88 36.32
CA GLY A 9 3.12 -26.45 36.62
C GLY A 9 4.01 -25.66 35.67
N SER A 10 3.48 -24.51 35.26
CA SER A 10 4.13 -23.41 34.50
C SER A 10 3.73 -23.33 33.03
N PHE A 11 2.89 -22.34 32.76
CA PHE A 11 2.77 -21.57 31.53
C PHE A 11 2.66 -22.37 30.23
N ILE A 12 1.43 -22.50 29.74
CA ILE A 12 1.12 -22.72 28.33
C ILE A 12 1.77 -21.57 27.56
N ALA A 13 3.00 -21.79 27.07
CA ALA A 13 3.62 -20.95 26.06
C ALA A 13 2.90 -21.23 24.73
N LEU A 14 1.72 -20.65 24.60
CA LEU A 14 1.08 -20.39 23.31
C LEU A 14 2.00 -19.43 22.57
N ILE A 15 2.94 -19.98 21.79
CA ILE A 15 3.67 -19.22 20.78
C ILE A 15 2.65 -18.87 19.70
N PHE A 16 1.91 -17.79 19.92
CA PHE A 16 1.17 -17.11 18.87
C PHE A 16 2.22 -16.52 17.92
N CYS A 17 2.48 -17.21 16.80
CA CYS A 17 3.14 -16.60 15.65
C CYS A 17 2.20 -15.52 15.11
N LEU A 18 2.35 -14.29 15.61
CA LEU A 18 1.72 -13.11 15.04
C LEU A 18 2.37 -12.85 13.69
N THR A 19 1.74 -13.32 12.62
CA THR A 19 2.10 -12.92 11.26
C THR A 19 1.54 -11.51 11.04
N THR A 20 2.39 -10.49 11.17
CA THR A 20 1.97 -9.11 10.95
C THR A 20 1.98 -8.84 9.45
N VAL A 21 0.81 -8.73 8.85
CA VAL A 21 0.64 -8.15 7.52
C VAL A 21 0.78 -6.63 7.68
N GLU A 22 1.66 -6.00 6.91
CA GLU A 22 1.84 -4.55 6.94
C GLU A 22 0.95 -3.91 5.87
N ALA A 23 -0.06 -3.16 6.31
CA ALA A 23 -0.97 -2.43 5.44
C ALA A 23 -0.79 -0.92 5.65
N GLY A 24 -0.67 -0.18 4.55
CA GLY A 24 -0.52 1.28 4.57
C GLY A 24 -1.47 1.96 3.59
N LEU A 25 -1.99 3.12 3.98
CA LEU A 25 -2.70 4.05 3.10
C LEU A 25 -1.84 5.30 2.90
N PHE A 26 -1.81 5.83 1.69
CA PHE A 26 -1.04 7.03 1.37
C PHE A 26 -1.75 7.88 0.31
N GLY A 27 -1.42 9.18 0.31
CA GLY A 27 -1.88 10.12 -0.71
C GLY A 27 -0.73 10.51 -1.64
N ILE A 28 -0.95 10.46 -2.95
CA ILE A 28 0.01 10.93 -3.95
C ILE A 28 -0.49 12.28 -4.48
N ARG A 29 0.35 13.30 -4.38
CA ARG A 29 0.01 14.64 -4.87
C ARG A 29 0.01 14.66 -6.39
N MET A 30 -1.06 15.22 -6.96
CA MET A 30 -1.18 15.42 -8.39
C MET A 30 -0.26 16.57 -8.83
N LYS A 31 0.40 16.38 -9.97
CA LYS A 31 1.23 17.34 -10.69
C LYS A 31 0.59 17.62 -12.04
N TYR A 32 1.03 18.69 -12.70
CA TYR A 32 0.54 19.14 -13.99
C TYR A 32 1.74 19.45 -14.86
N ASP A 33 1.76 18.95 -16.09
CA ASP A 33 2.85 19.21 -17.02
C ASP A 33 2.70 20.58 -17.71
N SER A 34 3.49 20.81 -18.76
CA SER A 34 3.44 22.03 -19.57
C SER A 34 2.12 22.20 -20.32
N ASP A 35 1.44 21.10 -20.63
CA ASP A 35 0.19 21.07 -21.40
C ASP A 35 -1.06 21.03 -20.50
N ASP A 36 -0.87 21.29 -19.20
CA ASP A 36 -1.91 21.24 -18.17
C ASP A 36 -2.56 19.85 -18.01
N ILE A 37 -1.82 18.79 -18.37
CA ILE A 37 -2.27 17.41 -18.21
C ILE A 37 -1.96 16.95 -16.79
N PRO A 38 -2.98 16.57 -16.00
CA PRO A 38 -2.78 16.10 -14.63
C PRO A 38 -2.14 14.71 -14.62
N TYR A 39 -1.19 14.51 -13.72
CA TYR A 39 -0.51 13.23 -13.53
C TYR A 39 -0.05 13.03 -12.09
N VAL A 40 0.24 11.79 -11.71
CA VAL A 40 0.88 11.44 -10.44
C VAL A 40 2.14 10.62 -10.72
N GLU A 41 3.13 10.77 -9.86
CA GLU A 41 4.37 10.00 -9.90
C GLU A 41 4.45 9.13 -8.66
N PHE A 42 4.59 7.83 -8.86
CA PHE A 42 4.78 6.87 -7.79
C PHE A 42 5.67 5.74 -8.27
N ASP A 43 6.65 5.36 -7.44
CA ASP A 43 7.57 4.26 -7.72
C ASP A 43 8.30 4.41 -9.08
N GLY A 44 8.72 5.63 -9.40
CA GLY A 44 9.41 5.97 -10.65
C GLY A 44 8.53 5.94 -11.91
N GLN A 45 7.24 5.63 -11.78
CA GLN A 45 6.28 5.62 -12.89
C GLN A 45 5.37 6.84 -12.85
N ARG A 46 4.99 7.30 -14.05
CA ARG A 46 4.05 8.40 -14.25
C ARG A 46 2.69 7.84 -14.68
N TYR A 47 1.64 8.21 -13.96
CA TYR A 47 0.26 7.84 -14.26
C TYR A 47 -0.54 9.10 -14.63
N ILE A 48 -1.18 9.08 -15.79
CA ILE A 48 -2.00 10.19 -16.27
C ILE A 48 -3.37 10.14 -15.58
N CYS A 49 -3.85 11.28 -15.10
CA CYS A 49 -5.10 11.40 -14.36
C CYS A 49 -6.24 11.89 -15.27
N ASP A 50 -6.44 11.23 -16.41
CA ASP A 50 -7.45 11.57 -17.42
C ASP A 50 -8.72 10.72 -17.33
N ARG A 51 -8.68 9.63 -16.54
CA ARG A 51 -9.79 8.73 -16.26
C ARG A 51 -9.68 8.14 -14.86
N ASP A 52 -10.79 7.55 -14.42
CA ASP A 52 -10.85 6.84 -13.16
C ASP A 52 -10.42 5.40 -13.41
N GLU A 53 -9.34 4.98 -12.77
CA GLU A 53 -8.79 3.63 -12.91
C GLU A 53 -8.08 3.17 -11.64
N LEU A 54 -8.10 1.86 -11.41
CA LEU A 54 -7.37 1.23 -10.32
C LEU A 54 -6.13 0.54 -10.88
N VAL A 55 -4.96 1.11 -10.61
CA VAL A 55 -3.67 0.50 -10.96
C VAL A 55 -3.28 -0.46 -9.84
N LYS A 56 -3.01 -1.71 -10.21
CA LYS A 56 -2.55 -2.75 -9.28
C LYS A 56 -1.27 -3.39 -9.77
N TYR A 57 -0.27 -3.51 -8.90
CA TYR A 57 0.95 -4.23 -9.20
C TYR A 57 1.62 -4.73 -7.93
N THR A 58 2.54 -5.69 -8.07
CA THR A 58 3.40 -6.14 -6.98
C THR A 58 4.76 -5.46 -7.13
N ASN A 59 5.22 -4.77 -6.08
CA ASN A 59 6.52 -4.10 -6.09
C ASN A 59 7.68 -5.10 -5.98
N ALA A 60 8.92 -4.61 -6.08
CA ALA A 60 10.12 -5.45 -6.00
C ALA A 60 10.28 -6.21 -4.68
N VAL A 61 9.60 -5.78 -3.61
CA VAL A 61 9.65 -6.37 -2.26
C VAL A 61 8.51 -7.38 -2.05
N GLY A 62 7.65 -7.59 -3.06
CA GLY A 62 6.54 -8.54 -2.97
C GLY A 62 5.26 -7.95 -2.34
N CYS A 63 5.20 -6.64 -2.13
CA CYS A 63 3.99 -5.99 -1.61
C CYS A 63 3.02 -5.66 -2.76
N GLU A 64 1.73 -5.90 -2.54
CA GLU A 64 0.68 -5.45 -3.43
C GLU A 64 0.45 -3.95 -3.25
N VAL A 65 0.60 -3.20 -4.34
CA VAL A 65 0.35 -1.76 -4.42
C VAL A 65 -0.91 -1.53 -5.24
N ASN A 66 -1.82 -0.73 -4.70
CA ASN A 66 -3.04 -0.29 -5.36
C ASN A 66 -3.05 1.25 -5.42
N ILE A 67 -3.27 1.84 -6.59
CA ILE A 67 -3.38 3.30 -6.77
C ILE A 67 -4.71 3.61 -7.45
N TYR A 68 -5.52 4.44 -6.82
CA TYR A 68 -6.83 4.87 -7.33
C TYR A 68 -6.67 6.17 -8.11
N ILE A 69 -6.33 6.05 -9.39
CA ILE A 69 -6.24 7.18 -10.31
C ILE A 69 -7.65 7.71 -10.57
N ARG A 70 -7.78 9.04 -10.60
CA ARG A 70 -9.03 9.73 -10.91
C ARG A 70 -8.75 11.03 -11.62
N LYS A 71 -9.77 11.55 -12.31
CA LYS A 71 -9.70 12.92 -12.83
C LYS A 71 -9.64 13.94 -11.67
N PRO A 72 -8.92 15.07 -11.85
CA PRO A 72 -9.05 16.20 -10.94
C PRO A 72 -10.47 16.77 -11.02
N THR A 73 -10.98 17.23 -9.89
CA THR A 73 -12.18 18.08 -9.87
C THR A 73 -11.91 19.42 -10.56
N PRO A 74 -12.94 20.15 -11.01
CA PRO A 74 -12.75 21.47 -11.61
C PRO A 74 -11.99 22.45 -10.71
N GLU A 75 -12.21 22.39 -9.39
CA GLU A 75 -11.50 23.23 -8.42
C GLU A 75 -10.03 22.83 -8.27
N GLU A 76 -9.73 21.53 -8.18
CA GLU A 76 -8.35 21.03 -8.13
C GLU A 76 -7.59 21.40 -9.40
N LYS A 77 -8.23 21.28 -10.57
CA LYS A 77 -7.65 21.70 -11.84
C LYS A 77 -7.35 23.20 -11.86
N ALA A 78 -8.32 24.04 -11.46
CA ALA A 78 -8.12 25.49 -11.39
C ALA A 78 -6.97 25.90 -10.46
N LYS A 79 -6.74 25.14 -9.38
CA LYS A 79 -5.66 25.37 -8.42
C LYS A 79 -4.36 24.64 -8.76
N ARG A 80 -4.31 23.89 -9.88
CA ARG A 80 -3.22 22.96 -10.23
C ARG A 80 -2.82 22.08 -9.04
N GLY A 81 -3.83 21.56 -8.35
CA GLY A 81 -3.70 20.75 -7.14
C GLY A 81 -4.43 19.42 -7.22
N GLY A 82 -4.65 18.83 -6.05
CA GLY A 82 -5.34 17.55 -5.88
C GLY A 82 -4.40 16.42 -5.46
N SER A 83 -5.02 15.30 -5.09
CA SER A 83 -4.33 14.08 -4.71
C SER A 83 -5.14 12.85 -5.05
N VAL A 84 -4.44 11.75 -5.31
CA VAL A 84 -5.02 10.41 -5.43
C VAL A 84 -4.65 9.58 -4.21
N ASN A 85 -5.42 8.54 -3.93
CA ASN A 85 -5.15 7.63 -2.83
C ASN A 85 -4.46 6.39 -3.37
N GLY A 86 -3.59 5.80 -2.55
CA GLY A 86 -3.02 4.49 -2.77
C GLY A 86 -2.99 3.69 -1.49
N SER A 87 -2.84 2.38 -1.64
CA SER A 87 -2.62 1.45 -0.54
C SER A 87 -1.51 0.47 -0.88
N VAL A 88 -0.80 0.04 0.15
CA VAL A 88 0.21 -1.02 0.07
C VAL A 88 -0.15 -2.12 1.06
N LEU A 89 0.01 -3.37 0.63
CA LEU A 89 -0.20 -4.55 1.44
C LEU A 89 1.02 -5.47 1.27
N CYS A 90 1.86 -5.54 2.30
CA CYS A 90 3.02 -6.42 2.31
C CYS A 90 2.69 -7.73 3.03
N PRO A 91 3.01 -8.90 2.44
CA PRO A 91 2.93 -10.16 3.16
C PRO A 91 3.91 -10.16 4.34
N PRO A 92 3.71 -11.03 5.34
CA PRO A 92 4.62 -11.13 6.47
C PRO A 92 6.04 -11.46 5.97
N SER A 93 7.05 -10.71 6.42
CA SER A 93 8.46 -11.06 6.20
C SER A 93 8.84 -12.23 7.09
N TRP A 94 9.37 -13.32 6.52
CA TRP A 94 9.80 -14.53 7.23
C TRP A 94 11.32 -14.52 7.40
#